data_AF-A0A3E0MZS7-F1
#
_entry.id   AF-A0A3E0MZS7-F1
#
_cell.length_a   1.000
_cell.length_b   1.000
_cell.length_c   1.000
_cell.angle_alpha   90.00
_cell.angle_beta   90.00
_cell.angle_gamma   90.00
#
_symmetry.space_group_name_H-M   'P 1'
#
loop_
_entity.id
_entity.type
_entity.pdbx_description
1 polymer ?
#
loop_
_entity_poly.entity_id
_entity_poly.type
_entity_poly.pdbx_seq_one_letter_code
_entity_poly.pdbx_strand_id
1 'polypeptide(L)'
;MHAGVGRQRERAKYAVACALVSRRTSLLAPRHDAPPLVCIAKLSPQNYNHPRDSIGFLGPSRSIACFRPGSPNPIIFHVRESFVRVDHPQAELEIIVSVPFDENTLIARLADRHDCLVVDPGLEPEKILDFLEPRQLEPAAILNTHGHSDHIAGNAALKERWPDAPLVIGHGDEEKLTDPRKNLSAAFGLSLVSPPADQLLREGEPFAAAGFELTVREIPGHSAGHIVLIWEAHPPAVVFGGDVLFAGSIGRTDFPDGSLEALTSGIHTKLFTLPDDTLVLPGHGPVTTIGREKATNPFVGAPAGYEL
;
A
#
# COMPACT_ATOMS: atom_id res chain seq x y z
N MET A 1 -13.30 -38.52 -6.24
CA MET A 1 -13.52 -37.51 -5.18
C MET A 1 -12.46 -36.43 -5.35
N HIS A 2 -12.84 -35.18 -5.66
CA HIS A 2 -12.01 -33.93 -5.58
C HIS A 2 -12.49 -32.76 -6.47
N ALA A 3 -13.77 -32.71 -6.88
CA ALA A 3 -14.34 -31.55 -7.60
C ALA A 3 -15.24 -30.63 -6.72
N GLY A 4 -15.27 -30.87 -5.40
CA GLY A 4 -16.25 -30.29 -4.47
C GLY A 4 -15.73 -29.18 -3.53
N VAL A 5 -14.41 -29.08 -3.30
CA VAL A 5 -13.87 -28.19 -2.26
C VAL A 5 -13.64 -26.76 -2.78
N GLY A 6 -13.26 -26.58 -4.05
CA GLY A 6 -13.06 -25.25 -4.66
C GLY A 6 -14.35 -24.43 -4.81
N ARG A 7 -15.46 -25.07 -5.19
CA ARG A 7 -16.78 -24.43 -5.33
C ARG A 7 -17.43 -24.04 -4.00
N GLN A 8 -17.04 -24.66 -2.88
CA GLN A 8 -17.49 -24.27 -1.55
C GLN A 8 -16.75 -23.05 -1.02
N ARG A 9 -15.46 -22.88 -1.33
CA ARG A 9 -14.67 -21.69 -0.95
C ARG A 9 -15.09 -20.44 -1.72
N GLU A 10 -15.41 -20.55 -3.01
CA GLU A 10 -16.02 -19.46 -3.79
C GLU A 10 -17.38 -19.03 -3.22
N ARG A 11 -18.28 -19.99 -2.93
CA ARG A 11 -19.59 -19.70 -2.32
C ARG A 11 -19.49 -19.02 -0.95
N ALA A 12 -18.46 -19.34 -0.16
CA ALA A 12 -18.19 -18.68 1.12
C ALA A 12 -17.72 -17.21 0.94
N LYS A 13 -16.89 -16.91 -0.06
CA LYS A 13 -16.43 -15.54 -0.40
C LYS A 13 -17.60 -14.62 -0.80
N TYR A 14 -18.56 -15.12 -1.57
CA TYR A 14 -19.76 -14.35 -1.97
C TYR A 14 -20.80 -14.17 -0.85
N ALA A 15 -20.86 -15.09 0.12
CA ALA A 15 -21.74 -14.97 1.27
C ALA A 15 -21.34 -13.82 2.21
N VAL A 16 -20.03 -13.55 2.35
CA VAL A 16 -19.50 -12.46 3.18
C VAL A 16 -19.79 -11.09 2.55
N ALA A 17 -19.64 -10.95 1.23
CA ALA A 17 -20.02 -9.74 0.51
C ALA A 17 -21.54 -9.44 0.61
N CYS A 18 -22.40 -10.46 0.51
CA CYS A 18 -23.84 -10.30 0.74
C CYS A 18 -24.19 -9.93 2.19
N ALA A 19 -23.46 -10.46 3.19
CA ALA A 19 -23.69 -10.17 4.60
C ALA A 19 -23.32 -8.72 4.97
N LEU A 20 -22.27 -8.15 4.36
CA LEU A 20 -21.86 -6.75 4.56
C LEU A 20 -22.82 -5.75 3.87
N VAL A 21 -23.35 -6.10 2.69
CA VAL A 21 -24.36 -5.27 1.98
C VAL A 21 -25.72 -5.29 2.69
N SER A 22 -26.10 -6.42 3.31
CA SER A 22 -27.31 -6.52 4.14
C SER A 22 -27.25 -5.61 5.38
N ARG A 23 -26.05 -5.41 5.97
CA ARG A 23 -25.88 -4.50 7.12
C ARG A 23 -25.95 -3.01 6.75
N ARG A 24 -25.52 -2.62 5.53
CA ARG A 24 -25.63 -1.22 5.04
C ARG A 24 -27.02 -0.83 4.52
N THR A 25 -27.95 -1.78 4.38
CA THR A 25 -29.34 -1.50 3.96
C THR A 25 -30.35 -1.56 5.10
N SER A 26 -29.89 -1.55 6.36
CA SER A 26 -30.75 -1.50 7.55
C SER A 26 -31.38 -0.12 7.80
N LEU A 27 -32.25 0.30 6.89
CA LEU A 27 -33.32 1.27 7.20
C LEU A 27 -34.73 0.68 7.04
N LEU A 28 -34.86 -0.60 6.73
CA LEU A 28 -36.14 -1.32 6.78
C LEU A 28 -35.92 -2.73 7.36
N ALA A 29 -36.73 -3.08 8.37
CA ALA A 29 -36.65 -4.34 9.11
C ALA A 29 -36.67 -5.59 8.21
N PRO A 30 -36.04 -6.71 8.61
CA PRO A 30 -35.97 -7.92 7.79
C PRO A 30 -37.34 -8.62 7.74
N ARG A 31 -37.85 -8.88 6.53
CA ARG A 31 -38.79 -10.00 6.31
C ARG A 31 -37.97 -11.26 6.08
N HIS A 32 -38.30 -12.31 6.83
CA HIS A 32 -37.44 -13.48 7.08
C HIS A 32 -37.30 -14.49 5.91
N ASP A 33 -37.76 -14.21 4.69
CA ASP A 33 -37.95 -15.25 3.64
C ASP A 33 -37.44 -14.90 2.22
N ALA A 34 -36.41 -14.05 2.05
CA ALA A 34 -35.87 -13.77 0.71
C ALA A 34 -34.77 -14.78 0.27
N PRO A 35 -34.86 -15.41 -0.92
CA PRO A 35 -33.83 -16.35 -1.41
C PRO A 35 -32.50 -15.64 -1.76
N PRO A 36 -31.35 -16.34 -1.68
CA PRO A 36 -30.04 -15.74 -1.90
C PRO A 36 -29.81 -15.29 -3.35
N LEU A 37 -29.10 -14.16 -3.51
CA LEU A 37 -28.63 -13.64 -4.80
C LEU A 37 -27.62 -14.60 -5.45
N VAL A 38 -27.66 -14.73 -6.77
CA VAL A 38 -26.68 -15.49 -7.58
C VAL A 38 -25.83 -14.50 -8.36
N CYS A 39 -24.50 -14.51 -8.15
CA CYS A 39 -23.58 -13.59 -8.83
C CYS A 39 -22.82 -14.30 -9.97
N ILE A 40 -22.69 -13.62 -11.11
CA ILE A 40 -21.97 -14.09 -12.31
C ILE A 40 -21.07 -12.94 -12.77
N ALA A 41 -19.74 -13.13 -12.76
CA ALA A 41 -18.81 -12.14 -13.27
C ALA A 41 -18.72 -12.20 -14.82
N LYS A 42 -18.79 -11.05 -15.49
CA LYS A 42 -18.49 -10.90 -16.92
C LYS A 42 -17.50 -9.75 -17.11
N LEU A 43 -16.39 -10.01 -17.79
CA LEU A 43 -15.42 -8.99 -18.21
C LEU A 43 -15.88 -8.35 -19.53
N SER A 44 -15.85 -7.02 -19.61
CA SER A 44 -16.15 -6.27 -20.83
C SER A 44 -15.17 -5.10 -20.95
N PRO A 45 -14.34 -5.01 -21.99
CA PRO A 45 -13.51 -3.84 -22.24
C PRO A 45 -14.35 -2.73 -22.89
N GLN A 46 -14.36 -1.53 -22.32
CA GLN A 46 -14.82 -0.32 -23.01
C GLN A 46 -13.71 0.72 -23.01
N ASN A 47 -13.26 1.11 -24.21
CA ASN A 47 -12.33 2.19 -24.43
C ASN A 47 -13.08 3.51 -24.49
N TYR A 48 -12.69 4.49 -23.67
CA TYR A 48 -13.08 5.90 -23.84
C TYR A 48 -11.83 6.76 -23.97
N ASN A 49 -11.71 7.44 -25.11
CA ASN A 49 -10.68 8.45 -25.39
C ASN A 49 -11.10 9.79 -24.78
N HIS A 50 -10.24 10.40 -23.96
CA HIS A 50 -10.24 11.84 -23.70
C HIS A 50 -8.79 12.37 -23.53
N PRO A 51 -8.55 13.67 -23.79
CA PRO A 51 -7.21 14.21 -23.99
C PRO A 51 -6.37 14.30 -22.71
N ARG A 52 -5.06 14.22 -22.91
CA ARG A 52 -4.00 14.44 -21.92
C ARG A 52 -4.11 15.87 -21.39
N ASP A 53 -4.24 16.01 -20.07
CA ASP A 53 -3.78 17.14 -19.23
C ASP A 53 -4.57 17.14 -17.91
N SER A 54 -4.16 16.28 -16.96
CA SER A 54 -4.47 16.38 -15.51
C SER A 54 -4.03 15.09 -14.80
N ILE A 55 -3.45 15.20 -13.60
CA ILE A 55 -3.31 14.10 -12.64
C ILE A 55 -4.69 13.43 -12.50
N GLY A 56 -4.84 12.23 -13.05
CA GLY A 56 -6.16 11.63 -13.29
C GLY A 56 -6.27 10.23 -12.71
N PHE A 57 -7.27 10.02 -11.85
CA PHE A 57 -7.74 8.71 -11.43
C PHE A 57 -8.37 7.97 -12.62
N LEU A 58 -7.64 7.06 -13.26
CA LEU A 58 -8.14 6.23 -14.35
C LEU A 58 -7.66 4.78 -14.19
N GLY A 59 -8.28 4.05 -13.25
CA GLY A 59 -8.21 2.59 -13.22
C GLY A 59 -9.33 1.95 -14.06
N PRO A 60 -9.12 0.77 -14.67
CA PRO A 60 -10.17 0.04 -15.37
C PRO A 60 -11.35 -0.26 -14.43
N SER A 61 -12.59 -0.09 -14.91
CA SER A 61 -13.77 -0.48 -14.14
C SER A 61 -14.14 -1.93 -14.43
N ARG A 62 -14.16 -2.80 -13.41
CA ARG A 62 -14.78 -4.14 -13.52
C ARG A 62 -16.24 -4.03 -13.12
N SER A 63 -17.14 -4.64 -13.89
CA SER A 63 -18.57 -4.66 -13.58
C SER A 63 -18.99 -6.06 -13.14
N ILE A 64 -19.54 -6.18 -11.92
CA ILE A 64 -20.11 -7.43 -11.42
C ILE A 64 -21.63 -7.36 -11.57
N ALA A 65 -22.21 -8.33 -12.28
CA ALA A 65 -23.65 -8.47 -12.39
C ALA A 65 -24.15 -9.52 -11.38
N CYS A 66 -25.00 -9.11 -10.43
CA CYS A 66 -25.71 -10.05 -9.56
C CYS A 66 -27.20 -10.07 -9.92
N PHE A 67 -27.75 -11.28 -10.02
CA PHE A 67 -29.15 -11.50 -10.40
C PHE A 67 -29.98 -11.85 -9.17
N ARG A 68 -31.12 -11.17 -9.02
CA ARG A 68 -32.17 -11.61 -8.09
C ARG A 68 -32.88 -12.83 -8.69
N PRO A 69 -33.15 -13.90 -7.92
CA PRO A 69 -33.99 -15.00 -8.39
C PRO A 69 -35.32 -14.47 -8.93
N GLY A 70 -35.64 -14.77 -10.20
CA GLY A 70 -36.87 -14.33 -10.87
C GLY A 70 -36.86 -12.93 -11.48
N SER A 71 -35.76 -12.17 -11.41
CA SER A 71 -35.61 -10.87 -12.09
C SER A 71 -34.75 -11.00 -13.35
N PRO A 72 -35.21 -10.54 -14.53
CA PRO A 72 -34.40 -10.53 -15.75
C PRO A 72 -33.31 -9.44 -15.71
N ASN A 73 -33.43 -8.44 -14.83
CA ASN A 73 -32.50 -7.32 -14.74
C ASN A 73 -31.42 -7.56 -13.67
N PRO A 74 -30.11 -7.52 -14.03
CA PRO A 74 -29.02 -7.60 -13.06
C PRO A 74 -28.86 -6.29 -12.28
N ILE A 75 -28.39 -6.40 -11.04
CA ILE A 75 -27.77 -5.28 -10.32
C ILE A 75 -26.30 -5.24 -10.76
N ILE A 76 -25.88 -4.13 -11.34
CA ILE A 76 -24.51 -3.93 -11.82
C ILE A 76 -23.74 -3.16 -10.74
N PHE A 77 -22.71 -3.79 -10.19
CA PHE A 77 -21.74 -3.14 -9.32
C PHE A 77 -20.53 -2.74 -10.14
N HIS A 78 -20.17 -1.46 -10.11
CA HIS A 78 -18.93 -0.97 -10.70
C HIS A 78 -17.83 -1.01 -9.64
N VAL A 79 -16.87 -1.92 -9.80
CA VAL A 79 -15.60 -1.90 -9.07
C VAL A 79 -14.70 -0.95 -9.86
N ARG A 80 -14.42 0.22 -9.30
CA ARG A 80 -13.37 1.10 -9.84
C ARG A 80 -12.03 0.56 -9.32
N GLU A 81 -11.11 0.20 -10.20
CA GLU A 81 -9.72 -0.03 -9.78
C GLU A 81 -9.21 1.33 -9.24
N SER A 82 -9.00 1.41 -7.92
CA SER A 82 -8.57 2.62 -7.23
C SER A 82 -7.09 2.50 -6.89
N PHE A 83 -6.26 2.61 -7.93
CA PHE A 83 -4.83 2.80 -7.78
C PHE A 83 -4.41 4.10 -8.48
N VAL A 84 -3.32 4.71 -8.01
CA VAL A 84 -2.76 5.95 -8.54
C VAL A 84 -1.43 5.65 -9.20
N ARG A 85 -1.29 6.02 -10.47
CA ARG A 85 -0.03 5.92 -11.20
C ARG A 85 0.83 7.15 -10.95
N VAL A 86 2.10 6.94 -10.67
CA VAL A 86 3.11 7.98 -10.57
C VAL A 86 3.98 7.92 -11.82
N ASP A 87 4.11 9.05 -12.51
CA ASP A 87 4.88 9.13 -13.74
C ASP A 87 6.38 9.05 -13.43
N HIS A 88 7.05 8.05 -13.99
CA HIS A 88 8.51 7.91 -13.96
C HIS A 88 9.01 7.36 -15.30
N PRO A 89 10.12 7.88 -15.87
CA PRO A 89 10.57 7.52 -17.21
C PRO A 89 11.06 6.08 -17.35
N GLN A 90 11.50 5.46 -16.25
CA GLN A 90 12.13 4.13 -16.24
C GLN A 90 11.36 3.09 -15.42
N ALA A 91 10.29 3.51 -14.72
CA ALA A 91 9.56 2.66 -13.80
C ALA A 91 8.07 2.92 -13.89
N GLU A 92 7.29 1.87 -13.67
CA GLU A 92 5.88 1.95 -13.34
C GLU A 92 5.75 1.90 -11.82
N LEU A 93 5.25 3.00 -11.27
CA LEU A 93 5.06 3.22 -9.84
C LEU A 93 3.58 3.38 -9.60
N GLU A 94 2.99 2.50 -8.80
CA GLU A 94 1.55 2.39 -8.60
C GLU A 94 1.23 2.39 -7.11
N ILE A 95 0.20 3.13 -6.71
CA ILE A 95 -0.22 3.27 -5.31
C ILE A 95 -1.59 2.67 -5.14
N ILE A 96 -1.74 1.70 -4.25
CA ILE A 96 -3.01 1.08 -3.88
C ILE A 96 -3.40 1.62 -2.50
N VAL A 97 -4.49 2.37 -2.43
CA VAL A 97 -4.93 2.99 -1.17
C VAL A 97 -5.82 2.04 -0.37
N SER A 98 -5.39 1.74 0.86
CA SER A 98 -6.12 1.02 1.90
C SER A 98 -7.00 2.00 2.69
N VAL A 99 -8.32 1.94 2.49
CA VAL A 99 -9.32 2.88 3.04
C VAL A 99 -9.38 2.97 4.57
N PRO A 100 -9.13 1.91 5.37
CA PRO A 100 -9.23 2.02 6.83
C PRO A 100 -8.31 3.07 7.45
N PHE A 101 -7.15 3.35 6.84
CA PHE A 101 -6.16 4.32 7.30
C PHE A 101 -5.67 5.28 6.19
N ASP A 102 -6.26 5.21 5.00
CA ASP A 102 -5.75 5.86 3.78
C ASP A 102 -4.24 5.59 3.58
N GLU A 103 -3.83 4.35 3.84
CA GLU A 103 -2.45 3.86 3.72
C GLU A 103 -2.15 3.52 2.25
N ASN A 104 -0.93 3.80 1.82
CA ASN A 104 -0.43 3.66 0.46
C ASN A 104 0.50 2.45 0.33
N THR A 105 -0.06 1.31 -0.08
CA THR A 105 0.79 0.22 -0.57
C THR A 105 1.38 0.61 -1.93
N LEU A 106 2.70 0.55 -2.06
CA LEU A 106 3.41 0.93 -3.28
C LEU A 106 3.84 -0.30 -4.06
N ILE A 107 3.58 -0.31 -5.37
CA ILE A 107 4.06 -1.33 -6.30
C ILE A 107 5.03 -0.66 -7.27
N ALA A 108 6.27 -1.15 -7.34
CA ALA A 108 7.31 -0.62 -8.22
C ALA A 108 7.83 -1.69 -9.16
N ARG A 109 7.89 -1.35 -10.45
CA ARG A 109 8.31 -2.26 -11.52
C ARG A 109 9.10 -1.50 -12.58
N LEU A 110 10.26 -2.00 -12.99
CA LEU A 110 10.94 -1.47 -14.17
C LEU A 110 10.22 -1.92 -15.45
N ALA A 111 10.33 -1.11 -16.51
CA ALA A 111 9.71 -1.43 -17.79
C ALA A 111 10.06 -2.85 -18.27
N ASP A 112 9.06 -3.52 -18.88
CA ASP A 112 9.18 -4.87 -19.46
C ASP A 112 9.58 -6.01 -18.50
N ARG A 113 9.55 -5.77 -17.18
CA ARG A 113 9.73 -6.82 -16.15
C ARG A 113 8.40 -7.37 -15.63
N HIS A 114 8.40 -8.62 -15.20
CA HIS A 114 7.27 -9.22 -14.48
C HIS A 114 7.45 -9.19 -12.96
N ASP A 115 8.70 -9.15 -12.50
CA ASP A 115 9.00 -9.05 -11.09
C ASP A 115 8.92 -7.60 -10.60
N CYS A 116 8.48 -7.40 -9.37
CA CYS A 116 8.19 -6.09 -8.80
C CYS A 116 8.56 -6.01 -7.31
N LEU A 117 8.65 -4.80 -6.78
CA LEU A 117 8.66 -4.56 -5.35
C LEU A 117 7.23 -4.31 -4.88
N VAL A 118 6.89 -4.84 -3.71
CA VAL A 118 5.70 -4.42 -2.96
C VAL A 118 6.16 -3.81 -1.65
N VAL A 119 5.84 -2.54 -1.43
CA VAL A 119 6.22 -1.79 -0.23
C VAL A 119 4.98 -1.52 0.60
N ASP A 120 5.06 -1.81 1.90
CA ASP A 120 4.03 -1.59 2.90
C ASP A 120 2.65 -2.17 2.52
N PRO A 121 2.50 -3.50 2.37
CA PRO A 121 1.20 -4.09 2.07
C PRO A 121 0.24 -3.92 3.25
N GLY A 122 -0.78 -3.07 3.08
CA GLY A 122 -1.69 -2.67 4.16
C GLY A 122 -2.90 -3.56 4.40
N LEU A 123 -3.95 -3.00 5.02
CA LEU A 123 -5.08 -3.76 5.60
C LEU A 123 -6.05 -4.38 4.58
N GLU A 124 -5.96 -4.01 3.31
CA GLU A 124 -6.81 -4.55 2.24
C GLU A 124 -5.96 -5.39 1.25
N PRO A 125 -5.34 -6.50 1.69
CA PRO A 125 -4.43 -7.30 0.85
C PRO A 125 -5.10 -7.85 -0.41
N GLU A 126 -6.42 -8.03 -0.41
CA GLU A 126 -7.18 -8.41 -1.60
C GLU A 126 -7.04 -7.40 -2.74
N LYS A 127 -6.92 -6.10 -2.46
CA LYS A 127 -6.69 -5.08 -3.50
C LYS A 127 -5.31 -5.26 -4.14
N ILE A 128 -4.32 -5.61 -3.33
CA ILE A 128 -2.95 -5.88 -3.78
C ILE A 128 -2.93 -7.12 -4.66
N LEU A 129 -3.56 -8.22 -4.20
CA LEU A 129 -3.68 -9.45 -4.97
C LEU A 129 -4.44 -9.24 -6.30
N ASP A 130 -5.57 -8.54 -6.26
CA ASP A 130 -6.38 -8.22 -7.44
C ASP A 130 -5.64 -7.32 -8.44
N PHE A 131 -4.66 -6.54 -7.97
CA PHE A 131 -3.77 -5.76 -8.83
C PHE A 131 -2.70 -6.64 -9.49
N LEU A 132 -1.99 -7.45 -8.69
CA LEU A 132 -0.82 -8.22 -9.12
C LEU A 132 -1.18 -9.43 -9.99
N GLU A 133 -2.16 -10.25 -9.58
CA GLU A 133 -2.43 -11.55 -10.22
C GLU A 133 -2.87 -11.43 -11.69
N PRO A 134 -3.82 -10.54 -12.07
CA PRO A 134 -4.25 -10.41 -13.45
C PRO A 134 -3.15 -9.85 -14.36
N ARG A 135 -2.19 -9.10 -13.78
CA ARG A 135 -1.03 -8.53 -14.47
C ARG A 135 0.16 -9.49 -14.51
N GLN A 136 0.04 -10.66 -13.88
CA GLN A 136 1.11 -11.66 -13.76
C GLN A 136 2.39 -11.03 -13.20
N LEU A 137 2.23 -10.19 -12.17
CA LEU A 137 3.33 -9.61 -11.45
C LEU A 137 3.76 -10.52 -10.29
N GLU A 138 5.07 -10.64 -10.11
CA GLU A 138 5.67 -11.48 -9.08
C GLU A 138 6.49 -10.61 -8.11
N PRO A 139 6.10 -10.49 -6.84
CA PRO A 139 6.92 -9.80 -5.85
C PRO A 139 8.31 -10.45 -5.73
N ALA A 140 9.35 -9.72 -6.11
CA ALA A 140 10.74 -10.10 -5.85
C ALA A 140 11.15 -9.83 -4.40
N ALA A 141 10.45 -8.91 -3.73
CA ALA A 141 10.57 -8.62 -2.31
C ALA A 141 9.29 -7.94 -1.80
N ILE A 142 8.98 -8.19 -0.52
CA ILE A 142 7.96 -7.48 0.24
C ILE A 142 8.72 -6.62 1.25
N LEU A 143 8.60 -5.31 1.14
CA LEU A 143 9.41 -4.36 1.91
C LEU A 143 8.50 -3.63 2.90
N ASN A 144 8.91 -3.55 4.15
CA ASN A 144 8.29 -2.67 5.13
C ASN A 144 9.23 -1.51 5.48
N THR A 145 8.72 -0.29 5.36
CA THR A 145 9.42 0.92 5.82
C THR A 145 9.51 0.92 7.34
N HIS A 146 8.46 0.46 8.02
CA HIS A 146 8.39 0.33 9.46
C HIS A 146 7.28 -0.66 9.87
N GLY A 147 7.19 -0.95 11.16
CA GLY A 147 6.39 -2.06 11.69
C GLY A 147 4.99 -1.70 12.19
N HIS A 148 4.38 -0.58 11.81
CA HIS A 148 3.00 -0.27 12.24
C HIS A 148 1.97 -1.12 11.49
N SER A 149 0.86 -1.40 12.18
CA SER A 149 -0.12 -2.40 11.74
C SER A 149 -0.70 -2.14 10.36
N ASP A 150 -0.83 -0.89 9.97
CA ASP A 150 -1.37 -0.46 8.69
C ASP A 150 -0.42 -0.67 7.51
N HIS A 151 0.88 -0.80 7.75
CA HIS A 151 1.90 -1.08 6.73
C HIS A 151 2.24 -2.57 6.60
N ILE A 152 1.89 -3.38 7.60
CA ILE A 152 2.30 -4.80 7.68
C ILE A 152 1.13 -5.79 7.55
N ALA A 153 -0.11 -5.30 7.55
CA ALA A 153 -1.31 -6.14 7.65
C ALA A 153 -1.47 -7.13 6.48
N GLY A 154 -0.97 -6.77 5.30
CA GLY A 154 -1.05 -7.58 4.09
C GLY A 154 0.10 -8.58 3.94
N ASN A 155 1.16 -8.50 4.75
CA ASN A 155 2.35 -9.35 4.64
C ASN A 155 2.00 -10.84 4.62
N ALA A 156 1.11 -11.30 5.51
CA ALA A 156 0.73 -12.71 5.60
C ALA A 156 0.08 -13.21 4.30
N ALA A 157 -0.81 -12.42 3.71
CA ALA A 157 -1.48 -12.79 2.47
C ALA A 157 -0.51 -12.84 1.29
N LEU A 158 0.44 -11.90 1.22
CA LEU A 158 1.46 -11.89 0.19
C LEU A 158 2.43 -13.06 0.36
N LYS A 159 2.89 -13.37 1.58
CA LYS A 159 3.75 -14.54 1.84
C LYS A 159 3.02 -15.86 1.60
N GLU A 160 1.71 -15.95 1.83
CA GLU A 160 0.93 -17.14 1.45
C GLU A 160 0.92 -17.34 -0.08
N ARG A 161 0.82 -16.24 -0.84
CA ARG A 161 0.74 -16.28 -2.30
C ARG A 161 2.11 -16.40 -2.99
N TRP A 162 3.15 -15.79 -2.41
CA TRP A 162 4.54 -15.78 -2.89
C TRP A 162 5.48 -16.10 -1.72
N PRO A 163 5.57 -17.38 -1.30
CA PRO A 163 6.36 -17.79 -0.14
C PRO A 163 7.86 -17.52 -0.30
N ASP A 164 8.35 -17.50 -1.53
CA ASP A 164 9.75 -17.28 -1.87
C ASP A 164 10.13 -15.78 -1.90
N ALA A 165 9.15 -14.88 -1.92
CA ALA A 165 9.43 -13.44 -1.82
C ALA A 165 9.90 -13.11 -0.39
N PRO A 166 11.10 -12.57 -0.19
CA PRO A 166 11.59 -12.21 1.13
C PRO A 166 10.76 -11.05 1.70
N LEU A 167 10.35 -11.18 2.97
CA LEU A 167 9.83 -10.07 3.77
C LEU A 167 11.00 -9.35 4.43
N VAL A 168 11.12 -8.05 4.18
CA VAL A 168 12.28 -7.25 4.56
C VAL A 168 11.85 -6.02 5.35
N ILE A 169 12.56 -5.72 6.44
CA ILE A 169 12.28 -4.54 7.28
C ILE A 169 13.57 -3.99 7.90
N GLY A 170 13.55 -2.74 8.36
CA GLY A 170 14.60 -2.18 9.20
C GLY A 170 14.79 -2.97 10.49
N HIS A 171 16.04 -3.23 10.87
CA HIS A 171 16.36 -4.10 12.00
C HIS A 171 15.76 -3.61 13.35
N GLY A 172 15.50 -2.30 13.48
CA GLY A 172 14.93 -1.72 14.70
C GLY A 172 13.43 -2.00 14.90
N ASP A 173 12.75 -2.50 13.85
CA ASP A 173 11.30 -2.70 13.83
C ASP A 173 10.89 -4.17 13.70
N GLU A 174 11.84 -5.11 13.64
CA GLU A 174 11.57 -6.55 13.51
C GLU A 174 10.53 -7.05 14.51
N GLU A 175 10.67 -6.70 15.79
CA GLU A 175 9.77 -7.15 16.85
C GLU A 175 8.33 -6.63 16.68
N LYS A 176 8.14 -5.52 15.97
CA LYS A 176 6.80 -4.97 15.71
C LYS A 176 6.00 -5.89 14.79
N LEU A 177 6.64 -6.63 13.87
CA LEU A 177 5.95 -7.56 12.98
C LEU A 177 5.09 -8.58 13.75
N THR A 178 5.54 -9.01 14.93
CA THR A 178 4.93 -10.13 15.66
C THR A 178 4.35 -9.76 17.02
N ASP A 179 4.50 -8.52 17.50
CA ASP A 179 3.91 -8.03 18.75
C ASP A 179 2.79 -6.98 18.49
N PRO A 180 1.50 -7.36 18.67
CA PRO A 180 0.36 -6.47 18.49
C PRO A 180 0.39 -5.16 19.29
N ARG A 181 1.11 -5.12 20.41
CA ARG A 181 1.25 -3.88 21.20
C ARG A 181 2.28 -2.95 20.57
N LYS A 182 3.36 -3.51 20.02
CA LYS A 182 4.45 -2.74 19.40
C LYS A 182 4.08 -2.25 18.00
N ASN A 183 3.30 -3.01 17.23
CA ASN A 183 2.74 -2.54 15.95
C ASN A 183 1.45 -1.70 16.10
N LEU A 184 1.07 -1.35 17.32
CA LEU A 184 -0.10 -0.53 17.66
C LEU A 184 -1.48 -1.14 17.37
N SER A 185 -1.59 -2.32 16.74
CA SER A 185 -2.87 -2.94 16.43
C SER A 185 -3.73 -3.22 17.68
N ALA A 186 -3.10 -3.55 18.81
CA ALA A 186 -3.79 -3.77 20.08
C ALA A 186 -4.55 -2.53 20.58
N ALA A 187 -4.05 -1.33 20.31
CA ALA A 187 -4.73 -0.08 20.67
C ALA A 187 -6.06 0.11 19.89
N PHE A 188 -6.18 -0.53 18.72
CA PHE A 188 -7.39 -0.56 17.91
C PHE A 188 -8.26 -1.82 18.16
N GLY A 189 -7.94 -2.61 19.20
CA GLY A 189 -8.66 -3.84 19.51
C GLY A 189 -8.38 -5.00 18.55
N LEU A 190 -7.29 -4.91 17.78
CA LEU A 190 -6.83 -5.95 16.87
C LEU A 190 -5.64 -6.69 17.50
N SER A 191 -5.40 -7.93 17.07
CA SER A 191 -4.22 -8.70 17.46
C SER A 191 -3.47 -9.11 16.21
N LEU A 192 -3.02 -8.10 15.47
CA LEU A 192 -2.40 -8.30 14.18
C LEU A 192 -0.97 -8.80 14.34
N VAL A 193 -0.65 -9.86 13.61
CA VAL A 193 0.70 -10.42 13.49
C VAL A 193 1.01 -10.66 12.02
N SER A 194 2.19 -10.21 11.61
CA SER A 194 2.84 -10.51 10.33
C SER A 194 3.72 -11.76 10.50
N PRO A 195 4.06 -12.48 9.41
CA PRO A 195 5.24 -13.34 9.40
C PRO A 195 6.49 -12.58 9.88
N PRO A 196 7.47 -13.27 10.50
CA PRO A 196 8.76 -12.67 10.82
C PRO A 196 9.49 -12.25 9.53
N ALA A 197 10.41 -11.32 9.65
CA ALA A 197 11.24 -10.91 8.52
C ALA A 197 12.17 -12.05 8.07
N ASP A 198 12.36 -12.16 6.76
CA ASP A 198 13.37 -13.04 6.15
C ASP A 198 14.74 -12.34 6.10
N GLN A 199 14.74 -11.00 6.02
CA GLN A 199 15.95 -10.17 5.99
C GLN A 199 15.75 -8.88 6.78
N LEU A 200 16.78 -8.47 7.50
CA LEU A 200 16.84 -7.19 8.20
C LEU A 200 17.81 -6.26 7.49
N LEU A 201 17.47 -4.98 7.41
CA LEU A 201 18.31 -3.95 6.81
C LEU A 201 18.83 -2.97 7.86
N ARG A 202 20.02 -2.42 7.59
CA ARG A 202 20.65 -1.36 8.39
C ARG A 202 21.01 -0.15 7.52
N GLU A 203 21.28 0.98 8.18
CA GLU A 203 21.80 2.19 7.56
C GLU A 203 22.92 1.91 6.54
N GLY A 204 22.74 2.41 5.32
CA GLY A 204 23.76 2.36 4.26
C GLY A 204 23.96 1.00 3.63
N GLU A 205 23.24 -0.04 4.07
CA GLU A 205 23.29 -1.34 3.40
C GLU A 205 22.64 -1.25 2.01
N PRO A 206 23.29 -1.76 0.96
CA PRO A 206 22.65 -1.87 -0.34
C PRO A 206 21.62 -2.99 -0.32
N PHE A 207 20.46 -2.74 -0.89
CA PHE A 207 19.44 -3.76 -1.13
C PHE A 207 19.06 -3.77 -2.60
N ALA A 208 18.98 -4.96 -3.21
CA ALA A 208 18.61 -5.07 -4.61
C ALA A 208 17.56 -6.17 -4.84
N ALA A 209 16.49 -5.81 -5.54
CA ALA A 209 15.42 -6.72 -5.94
C ALA A 209 14.66 -6.13 -7.14
N ALA A 210 14.09 -6.98 -8.00
CA ALA A 210 13.36 -6.57 -9.21
C ALA A 210 14.12 -5.60 -10.14
N GLY A 211 15.46 -5.64 -10.11
CA GLY A 211 16.32 -4.72 -10.87
C GLY A 211 16.49 -3.33 -10.26
N PHE A 212 15.84 -3.04 -9.12
CA PHE A 212 16.10 -1.83 -8.35
C PHE A 212 17.33 -2.03 -7.48
N GLU A 213 18.26 -1.07 -7.52
CA GLU A 213 19.36 -0.94 -6.57
C GLU A 213 18.98 0.17 -5.58
N LEU A 214 18.67 -0.21 -4.34
CA LEU A 214 18.16 0.66 -3.29
C LEU A 214 19.23 0.93 -2.24
N THR A 215 19.37 2.21 -1.89
CA THR A 215 20.12 2.66 -0.72
C THR A 215 19.18 2.71 0.49
N VAL A 216 19.53 2.04 1.57
CA VAL A 216 18.79 2.09 2.84
C VAL A 216 19.24 3.28 3.68
N ARG A 217 18.30 4.07 4.19
CA ARG A 217 18.56 5.09 5.22
C ARG A 217 17.58 4.93 6.37
N GLU A 218 18.09 4.75 7.58
CA GLU A 218 17.33 4.75 8.83
C GLU A 218 16.91 6.19 9.18
N ILE A 219 15.61 6.44 9.35
CA ILE A 219 15.08 7.73 9.77
C ILE A 219 14.14 7.50 10.95
N PRO A 220 14.70 7.32 12.17
CA PRO A 220 13.89 7.07 13.35
C PRO A 220 13.06 8.30 13.73
N GLY A 221 11.96 8.06 14.43
CA GLY A 221 11.19 9.11 15.09
C GLY A 221 9.69 9.00 14.91
N HIS A 222 9.21 8.52 13.76
CA HIS A 222 7.85 7.97 13.68
C HIS A 222 7.78 6.59 14.32
N SER A 223 8.75 5.75 13.97
CA SER A 223 9.06 4.47 14.60
C SER A 223 10.57 4.40 14.80
N ALA A 224 11.04 3.72 15.86
CA ALA A 224 12.47 3.67 16.18
C ALA A 224 13.33 2.97 15.12
N GLY A 225 12.78 2.01 14.37
CA GLY A 225 13.47 1.28 13.31
C GLY A 225 13.01 1.63 11.90
N HIS A 226 12.38 2.80 11.72
CA HIS A 226 11.89 3.24 10.41
C HIS A 226 13.06 3.41 9.42
N ILE A 227 12.91 2.83 8.23
CA ILE A 227 13.80 2.99 7.10
C ILE A 227 13.07 3.60 5.90
N VAL A 228 13.81 4.40 5.14
CA VAL A 228 13.45 4.77 3.78
C VAL A 228 14.35 4.03 2.80
N LEU A 229 13.80 3.72 1.63
CA LEU A 229 14.51 3.05 0.55
C LEU A 229 14.61 4.01 -0.63
N ILE A 230 15.82 4.21 -1.14
CA ILE A 230 16.09 5.25 -2.13
C ILE A 230 16.65 4.61 -3.40
N TRP A 231 15.99 4.87 -4.53
CA TRP A 231 16.45 4.48 -5.85
C TRP A 231 17.00 5.70 -6.61
N GLU A 232 18.32 5.74 -6.80
CA GLU A 232 19.03 6.91 -7.35
C GLU A 232 19.51 6.70 -8.80
N ALA A 233 19.45 5.47 -9.32
CA ALA A 233 20.06 5.09 -10.60
C ALA A 233 19.49 5.86 -11.81
N HIS A 234 18.27 6.38 -11.71
CA HIS A 234 17.61 7.12 -12.78
C HIS A 234 16.88 8.36 -12.23
N PRO A 235 17.12 9.56 -12.79
CA PRO A 235 16.40 10.75 -12.38
C PRO A 235 14.96 10.80 -12.95
N PRO A 236 13.99 11.35 -12.20
CA PRO A 236 14.15 11.80 -10.82
C PRO A 236 14.33 10.61 -9.86
N ALA A 237 15.19 10.75 -8.85
CA ALA A 237 15.34 9.71 -7.84
C ALA A 237 14.01 9.47 -7.09
N VAL A 238 13.85 8.28 -6.53
CA VAL A 238 12.61 7.86 -5.88
C VAL A 238 12.89 7.43 -4.44
N VAL A 239 12.14 7.98 -3.49
CA VAL A 239 12.14 7.58 -2.08
C VAL A 239 10.83 6.86 -1.76
N PHE A 240 10.93 5.59 -1.37
CA PHE A 240 9.84 4.88 -0.68
C PHE A 240 9.91 5.29 0.79
N GLY A 241 9.08 6.27 1.16
CA GLY A 241 9.28 7.09 2.34
C GLY A 241 8.54 6.63 3.60
N GLY A 242 7.53 5.78 3.45
CA GLY A 242 6.62 5.42 4.54
C GLY A 242 6.16 6.68 5.29
N ASP A 243 6.15 6.57 6.61
CA ASP A 243 5.68 7.63 7.51
C ASP A 243 6.75 8.61 8.00
N VAL A 244 7.71 8.96 7.15
CA VAL A 244 8.73 9.97 7.48
C VAL A 244 8.29 11.36 7.03
N LEU A 245 8.07 11.53 5.72
CA LEU A 245 7.80 12.83 5.10
C LEU A 245 6.57 12.74 4.19
N PHE A 246 5.61 13.63 4.40
CA PHE A 246 4.38 13.70 3.63
C PHE A 246 4.29 15.04 2.87
N ALA A 247 3.38 15.13 1.91
CA ALA A 247 3.08 16.40 1.26
C ALA A 247 2.55 17.44 2.26
N GLY A 248 3.39 18.40 2.67
CA GLY A 248 3.04 19.44 3.64
C GLY A 248 2.88 18.94 5.08
N SER A 249 3.40 17.76 5.42
CA SER A 249 3.38 17.21 6.79
C SER A 249 4.55 16.25 7.05
N ILE A 250 4.65 15.71 8.25
CA ILE A 250 5.58 14.64 8.64
C ILE A 250 4.83 13.55 9.40
N GLY A 251 5.50 12.40 9.60
CA GLY A 251 5.01 11.34 10.47
C GLY A 251 4.70 11.81 11.89
N ARG A 252 3.70 11.19 12.51
CA ARG A 252 3.43 11.38 13.94
C ARG A 252 4.55 10.82 14.79
N THR A 253 4.84 11.44 15.93
CA THR A 253 5.93 11.03 16.82
C THR A 253 5.49 10.87 18.28
N ASP A 254 4.18 10.78 18.52
CA ASP A 254 3.58 10.67 19.86
C ASP A 254 3.43 9.22 20.35
N PHE A 255 4.02 8.26 19.63
CA PHE A 255 4.08 6.85 20.00
C PHE A 255 5.12 6.59 21.10
N PRO A 256 5.07 5.44 21.81
CA PRO A 256 6.01 5.13 22.89
C PRO A 256 7.50 5.21 22.50
N ASP A 257 7.83 4.92 21.24
CA ASP A 257 9.17 4.99 20.66
C ASP A 257 9.33 6.12 19.63
N GLY A 258 8.40 7.07 19.61
CA GLY A 258 8.44 8.24 18.74
C GLY A 258 9.37 9.35 19.24
N SER A 259 9.96 10.12 18.32
CA SER A 259 10.82 11.26 18.60
C SER A 259 10.77 12.29 17.46
N LEU A 260 10.21 13.48 17.75
CA LEU A 260 10.17 14.59 16.79
C LEU A 260 11.58 15.03 16.39
N GLU A 261 12.49 15.16 17.36
CA GLU A 261 13.87 15.58 17.12
C GLU A 261 14.59 14.62 16.16
N ALA A 262 14.46 13.31 16.40
CA ALA A 262 15.06 12.29 15.56
C ALA A 262 14.48 12.33 14.13
N LEU A 263 13.15 12.46 14.01
CA LEU A 263 12.47 12.52 12.72
C LEU A 263 12.92 13.74 11.91
N THR A 264 12.86 14.93 12.51
CA THR A 264 13.24 16.18 11.81
C THR A 264 14.73 16.18 11.46
N SER A 265 15.59 15.71 12.37
CA SER A 265 17.03 15.61 12.10
C SER A 265 17.32 14.65 10.95
N GLY A 266 16.65 13.49 10.92
CA GLY A 266 16.80 12.54 9.83
C GLY A 266 16.30 13.07 8.49
N ILE A 267 15.15 13.77 8.46
CA ILE A 267 14.66 14.45 7.26
C ILE A 267 15.70 15.45 6.75
N HIS A 268 16.23 16.33 7.61
CA HIS A 268 17.19 17.35 7.19
C HIS A 268 18.53 16.78 6.72
N THR A 269 19.09 15.83 7.47
CA THR A 269 20.43 15.28 7.20
C THR A 269 20.44 14.20 6.13
N LYS A 270 19.31 13.55 5.87
CA LYS A 270 19.22 12.41 4.93
C LYS A 270 18.28 12.64 3.76
N LEU A 271 17.09 13.22 3.93
CA LEU A 271 16.18 13.43 2.80
C LEU A 271 16.46 14.74 2.08
N PHE A 272 16.66 15.83 2.82
CA PHE A 272 16.89 17.15 2.22
C PHE A 272 18.28 17.31 1.59
N THR A 273 19.14 16.31 1.73
CA THR A 273 20.41 16.22 0.97
C THR A 273 20.23 15.68 -0.45
N LEU A 274 19.05 15.14 -0.78
CA LEU A 274 18.73 14.64 -2.12
C LEU A 274 18.39 15.78 -3.10
N PRO A 275 18.50 15.53 -4.42
CA PRO A 275 18.05 16.47 -5.45
C PRO A 275 16.60 16.92 -5.29
N ASP A 276 16.29 18.17 -5.61
CA ASP A 276 14.97 18.77 -5.38
C ASP A 276 13.84 18.12 -6.19
N ASP A 277 14.16 17.51 -7.33
CA ASP A 277 13.23 16.77 -8.18
C ASP A 277 12.96 15.34 -7.69
N THR A 278 13.68 14.87 -6.66
CA THR A 278 13.47 13.55 -6.05
C THR A 278 12.02 13.38 -5.62
N LEU A 279 11.36 12.33 -6.10
CA LEU A 279 10.01 11.94 -5.74
C LEU A 279 10.02 11.28 -4.35
N VAL A 280 9.07 11.67 -3.51
CA VAL A 280 8.80 11.02 -2.22
C VAL A 280 7.43 10.37 -2.29
N LEU A 281 7.41 9.04 -2.19
CA LEU A 281 6.21 8.22 -2.16
C LEU A 281 5.91 7.90 -0.69
N PRO A 282 4.97 8.64 -0.07
CA PRO A 282 4.69 8.48 1.35
C PRO A 282 3.81 7.27 1.64
N GLY A 283 3.85 6.83 2.89
CA GLY A 283 2.93 5.84 3.45
C GLY A 283 1.47 6.30 3.48
N HIS A 284 1.23 7.62 3.51
CA HIS A 284 -0.12 8.21 3.43
C HIS A 284 -0.15 9.48 2.58
N GLY A 285 -1.29 9.74 1.95
CA GLY A 285 -1.52 10.96 1.20
C GLY A 285 -0.81 11.00 -0.15
N PRO A 286 -0.72 12.18 -0.80
CA PRO A 286 -0.21 12.30 -2.16
C PRO A 286 1.32 12.31 -2.21
N VAL A 287 1.85 11.89 -3.36
CA VAL A 287 3.28 12.04 -3.72
C VAL A 287 3.71 13.49 -3.65
N THR A 288 4.94 13.73 -3.20
CA THR A 288 5.59 15.05 -3.18
C THR A 288 7.02 14.98 -3.70
N THR A 289 7.75 16.10 -3.67
CA THR A 289 9.18 16.14 -3.99
C THR A 289 9.99 16.78 -2.87
N ILE A 290 11.27 16.44 -2.80
CA ILE A 290 12.19 17.02 -1.81
C ILE A 290 12.21 18.55 -1.90
N GLY A 291 12.30 19.11 -3.11
CA GLY A 291 12.31 20.56 -3.31
C GLY A 291 11.03 21.24 -2.86
N ARG A 292 9.87 20.62 -3.11
CA ARG A 292 8.58 21.13 -2.64
C ARG A 292 8.52 21.15 -1.11
N GLU A 293 8.95 20.08 -0.46
CA GLU A 293 8.89 19.99 1.00
C GLU A 293 9.91 20.91 1.68
N LYS A 294 11.13 21.06 1.13
CA LYS A 294 12.07 22.09 1.58
C LYS A 294 11.45 23.49 1.51
N ALA A 295 10.73 23.82 0.44
CA ALA A 295 10.18 25.15 0.24
C ALA A 295 8.91 25.42 1.06
N THR A 296 8.07 24.41 1.30
CA THR A 296 6.68 24.63 1.73
C THR A 296 6.24 23.84 2.96
N ASN A 297 6.99 22.82 3.41
CA ASN A 297 6.56 22.00 4.53
C ASN A 297 6.60 22.81 5.84
N PRO A 298 5.48 22.94 6.57
CA PRO A 298 5.42 23.78 7.76
C PRO A 298 6.13 23.19 8.99
N PHE A 299 6.54 21.92 8.95
CA PHE A 299 7.23 21.25 10.06
C PHE A 299 8.74 21.17 9.89
N VAL A 300 9.21 21.08 8.64
CA VAL A 300 10.63 20.83 8.32
C VAL A 300 11.19 21.73 7.23
N GLY A 301 10.37 22.44 6.46
CA GLY A 301 10.80 23.30 5.36
C GLY A 301 11.08 24.74 5.78
N ALA A 302 11.18 25.64 4.80
CA ALA A 302 11.44 27.07 4.99
C ALA A 302 10.47 27.74 5.99
N PRO A 303 9.16 27.43 6.01
CA PRO A 303 8.26 27.97 7.04
C PRO A 303 8.61 27.54 8.47
N ALA A 304 9.33 26.41 8.64
CA ALA A 304 9.85 25.93 9.92
C ALA A 304 11.26 26.47 10.24
N GLY A 305 11.82 27.34 9.39
CA GLY A 305 13.16 27.91 9.56
C GLY A 305 14.30 27.10 8.93
N TYR A 306 14.00 26.14 8.06
CA TYR A 306 15.03 25.46 7.27
C TYR A 306 15.63 26.42 6.23
N GLU A 307 16.95 26.59 6.27
CA GLU A 307 17.70 27.40 5.31
C GLU A 307 18.19 26.50 4.17
N LEU A 308 17.85 26.87 2.92
CA LEU A 308 18.18 26.16 1.68
C LEU A 308 19.67 26.24 1.33
#